data_AF-A0A7S0CRZ2-F1
#
_entry.id   AF-A0A7S0CRZ2-F1
#
_cell.length_a   1.000
_cell.length_b   1.000
_cell.length_c   1.000
_cell.angle_alpha   90.00
_cell.angle_beta   90.00
_cell.angle_gamma   90.00
#
_symmetry.space_group_name_H-M   'P 1'
#
loop_
_entity.id
_entity.type
_entity.pdbx_description
1 polymer ?
#
loop_
_entity_poly.entity_id
_entity_poly.type
_entity_poly.pdbx_seq_one_letter_code
_entity_poly.pdbx_strand_id
1 'polypeptide(L)'
;DELRAQSLEACGWRELCEHLAEYASTRLGQEACLTTSLPTAGPWESELLLDETEAAMSMESHHGVSLDFGGVMSAEVRRALFKAEKFASLGGDELAAMMAFIGAATRLVKTVEGVKENGAPPPELQPLRDVVAGVVTHAEVAEKIRACVDDQGGFKDGASPELRRARSQRSTAEAKLRRALQSSSGSVTTHQGRFVLAVTPPAPAGSLVVGVAAGGGLVLIEPPGVVLLNGTLAQCIAAEETAIDAIRRRLTYDVAEVVVDLFRCLDVVTRLDAIAARGRHAAALNAVRPRFVAPPHLNGIYSYETVRPGNEEGGDEADADARQRARDAMFPTLARAGAYGAERVSTNRDDDDDDDD
;
A
#
# COMPACT_ATOMS: atom_id res chain seq x y z
N ASP A 1 -22.49 23.58 8.10
CA ASP A 1 -21.69 22.50 8.71
C ASP A 1 -22.47 21.62 9.66
N GLU A 2 -23.14 22.19 10.67
CA GLU A 2 -23.94 21.40 11.64
C GLU A 2 -25.02 20.52 10.98
N LEU A 3 -25.82 21.07 10.05
CA LEU A 3 -26.83 20.30 9.30
C LEU A 3 -26.23 19.17 8.45
N ARG A 4 -25.02 19.38 7.90
CA ARG A 4 -24.31 18.35 7.12
C ARG A 4 -23.87 17.20 8.02
N ALA A 5 -23.32 17.51 9.20
CA ALA A 5 -22.93 16.50 10.17
C ALA A 5 -24.13 15.69 10.67
N GLN A 6 -25.24 16.35 11.02
CA GLN A 6 -26.49 15.69 11.43
C GLN A 6 -27.05 14.78 10.33
N SER A 7 -26.97 15.22 9.07
CA SER A 7 -27.44 14.42 7.92
C SER A 7 -26.56 13.18 7.68
N LEU A 8 -25.23 13.32 7.80
CA LEU A 8 -24.31 12.18 7.68
C LEU A 8 -24.52 11.15 8.79
N GLU A 9 -24.77 11.60 10.01
CA GLU A 9 -25.11 10.75 11.14
C GLU A 9 -26.46 10.05 10.92
N ALA A 10 -27.50 10.79 10.54
CA ALA A 10 -28.83 10.23 10.31
C ALA A 10 -28.87 9.20 9.17
N CYS A 11 -28.03 9.36 8.14
CA CYS A 11 -27.92 8.43 7.02
C CYS A 11 -26.96 7.25 7.28
N GLY A 12 -26.34 7.17 8.46
CA GLY A 12 -25.43 6.08 8.80
C GLY A 12 -24.13 6.08 7.98
N TRP A 13 -23.60 7.26 7.64
CA TRP A 13 -22.39 7.38 6.81
C TRP A 13 -21.19 6.67 7.43
N ARG A 14 -21.05 6.77 8.75
CA ARG A 14 -19.95 6.15 9.48
C ARG A 14 -20.01 4.63 9.40
N GLU A 15 -21.19 4.07 9.63
CA GLU A 15 -21.46 2.64 9.58
C GLU A 15 -21.22 2.08 8.16
N LEU A 16 -21.57 2.85 7.12
CA LEU A 16 -21.23 2.54 5.73
C LEU A 16 -19.72 2.51 5.51
N CYS A 17 -18.97 3.50 6.01
CA CYS A 17 -17.51 3.54 5.91
C CYS A 17 -16.84 2.39 6.68
N GLU A 18 -17.37 2.04 7.85
CA GLU A 18 -16.91 0.89 8.65
C GLU A 18 -17.13 -0.42 7.89
N HIS A 19 -18.31 -0.62 7.31
CA HIS A 19 -18.60 -1.81 6.50
C HIS A 19 -17.78 -1.87 5.21
N LEU A 20 -17.58 -0.74 4.51
CA LEU A 20 -16.74 -0.66 3.32
C LEU A 20 -15.28 -1.03 3.65
N ALA A 21 -14.77 -0.62 4.81
CA ALA A 21 -13.40 -0.92 5.22
C ALA A 21 -13.15 -2.41 5.43
N GLU A 22 -14.16 -3.23 5.72
CA GLU A 22 -14.03 -4.69 5.83
C GLU A 22 -13.62 -5.35 4.50
N TYR A 23 -13.88 -4.68 3.37
CA TYR A 23 -13.51 -5.17 2.03
C TYR A 23 -12.09 -4.77 1.60
N ALA A 24 -11.42 -3.89 2.35
CA ALA A 24 -10.05 -3.48 2.10
C ALA A 24 -9.03 -4.49 2.66
N SER A 25 -7.98 -4.76 1.90
CA SER A 25 -7.00 -5.81 2.16
C SER A 25 -5.80 -5.35 2.99
N THR A 26 -5.53 -4.04 3.01
CA THR A 26 -4.39 -3.44 3.71
C THR A 26 -4.84 -2.48 4.81
N ARG A 27 -3.97 -2.23 5.80
CA ARG A 27 -4.31 -1.33 6.91
C ARG A 27 -4.57 0.11 6.45
N LEU A 28 -3.78 0.62 5.51
CA LEU A 28 -4.01 1.94 4.93
C LEU A 28 -5.23 2.00 4.03
N GLY A 29 -5.56 0.92 3.29
CA GLY A 29 -6.80 0.84 2.54
C GLY A 29 -8.03 0.91 3.45
N GLN A 30 -7.99 0.17 4.57
CA GLN A 30 -9.02 0.26 5.61
C GLN A 30 -9.14 1.70 6.15
N GLU A 31 -8.01 2.34 6.48
CA GLU A 31 -7.97 3.73 6.95
C GLU A 31 -8.58 4.69 5.90
N ALA A 32 -8.28 4.50 4.61
CA ALA A 32 -8.81 5.29 3.51
C ALA A 32 -10.32 5.10 3.30
N CYS A 33 -10.83 3.88 3.47
CA CYS A 33 -12.28 3.60 3.45
C CYS A 33 -13.00 4.20 4.66
N LEU A 34 -12.41 4.10 5.85
CA LEU A 34 -12.98 4.67 7.09
C LEU A 34 -13.05 6.20 7.08
N THR A 35 -12.05 6.84 6.47
CA THR A 35 -11.91 8.30 6.44
C THR A 35 -12.42 8.93 5.14
N THR A 36 -13.03 8.12 4.27
CA THR A 36 -13.61 8.58 3.02
C THR A 36 -14.69 9.63 3.27
N SER A 37 -14.58 10.74 2.55
CA SER A 37 -15.54 11.84 2.57
C SER A 37 -16.43 11.81 1.33
N LEU A 38 -17.62 12.39 1.43
CA LEU A 38 -18.46 12.63 0.27
C LEU A 38 -17.70 13.42 -0.81
N PRO A 39 -17.87 13.09 -2.11
CA PRO A 39 -17.39 13.90 -3.21
C PRO A 39 -17.85 15.35 -3.06
N THR A 40 -16.93 16.30 -3.21
CA THR A 40 -17.20 17.74 -3.06
C THR A 40 -16.86 18.56 -4.30
N ALA A 41 -16.10 17.99 -5.24
CA ALA A 41 -15.67 18.69 -6.44
C ALA A 41 -16.72 18.71 -7.57
N GLY A 42 -17.87 18.05 -7.35
CA GLY A 42 -19.01 18.03 -8.26
C GLY A 42 -19.27 16.65 -8.87
N PRO A 43 -20.15 16.57 -9.89
CA PRO A 43 -20.59 15.30 -10.48
C PRO A 43 -19.46 14.48 -11.11
N TRP A 44 -18.44 15.15 -11.67
CA TRP A 44 -17.31 14.49 -12.32
C TRP A 44 -16.51 13.60 -11.34
N GLU A 45 -16.39 14.01 -10.07
CA GLU A 45 -15.69 13.22 -9.05
C GLU A 45 -16.47 11.94 -8.73
N SER A 46 -17.80 12.03 -8.73
CA SER A 46 -18.66 10.86 -8.54
C SER A 46 -18.61 9.91 -9.73
N GLU A 47 -18.64 10.42 -10.96
CA GLU A 47 -18.47 9.60 -12.18
C GLU A 47 -17.10 8.91 -12.18
N LEU A 48 -16.02 9.61 -11.83
CA LEU A 48 -14.68 9.00 -11.71
C LEU A 48 -14.67 7.84 -10.71
N LEU A 49 -15.24 8.02 -9.52
CA LEU A 49 -15.31 6.96 -8.50
C LEU A 49 -16.15 5.77 -8.96
N LEU A 50 -17.23 6.01 -9.73
CA LEU A 50 -18.06 4.96 -10.32
C LEU A 50 -17.28 4.20 -11.40
N ASP A 51 -16.57 4.90 -12.28
CA ASP A 51 -15.77 4.31 -13.36
C ASP A 51 -14.64 3.44 -12.77
N GLU A 52 -13.95 3.91 -11.73
CA GLU A 52 -12.96 3.11 -11.00
C GLU A 52 -13.57 1.84 -10.40
N THR A 53 -14.76 1.96 -9.80
CA THR A 53 -15.45 0.84 -9.14
C THR A 53 -15.90 -0.19 -10.14
N GLU A 54 -16.48 0.24 -11.27
CA GLU A 54 -16.90 -0.62 -12.37
C GLU A 54 -15.70 -1.31 -13.04
N ALA A 55 -14.60 -0.58 -13.23
CA ALA A 55 -13.36 -1.15 -13.76
C ALA A 55 -12.81 -2.26 -12.85
N ALA A 56 -12.80 -2.06 -11.53
CA ALA A 56 -12.37 -3.09 -10.58
C ALA A 56 -13.30 -4.31 -10.58
N MET A 57 -14.61 -4.11 -10.62
CA MET A 57 -15.57 -5.20 -10.76
C MET A 57 -15.34 -5.99 -12.05
N SER A 58 -15.21 -5.29 -13.19
CA SER A 58 -14.99 -5.91 -14.49
C SER A 58 -13.68 -6.69 -14.55
N MET A 59 -12.61 -6.17 -13.94
CA MET A 59 -11.33 -6.86 -13.87
C MET A 59 -11.46 -8.22 -13.17
N GLU A 60 -12.16 -8.28 -12.04
CA GLU A 60 -12.37 -9.53 -11.29
C GLU A 60 -13.40 -10.46 -11.97
N SER A 61 -14.55 -9.93 -12.41
CA SER A 61 -15.67 -10.75 -12.89
C SER A 61 -15.58 -11.15 -14.37
N HIS A 62 -15.18 -10.23 -15.25
CA HIS A 62 -15.13 -10.48 -16.69
C HIS A 62 -13.76 -10.98 -17.14
N HIS A 63 -12.69 -10.37 -16.62
CA HIS A 63 -11.33 -10.70 -17.01
C HIS A 63 -10.69 -11.78 -16.12
N GLY A 64 -11.31 -12.12 -14.99
CA GLY A 64 -10.83 -13.16 -14.07
C GLY A 64 -9.50 -12.81 -13.38
N VAL A 65 -9.17 -11.52 -13.30
CA VAL A 65 -7.92 -11.00 -12.73
C VAL A 65 -8.25 -10.22 -11.46
N SER A 66 -7.62 -10.57 -10.34
CA SER A 66 -7.81 -9.87 -9.07
C SER A 66 -6.57 -9.08 -8.66
N LEU A 67 -6.80 -7.99 -7.91
CA LEU A 67 -5.75 -7.19 -7.29
C LEU A 67 -5.28 -7.89 -6.01
N ASP A 68 -4.05 -8.41 -6.04
CA ASP A 68 -3.41 -9.06 -4.91
C ASP A 68 -2.57 -8.07 -4.08
N PHE A 69 -3.04 -7.82 -2.86
CA PHE A 69 -2.37 -6.98 -1.85
C PHE A 69 -1.61 -7.81 -0.81
N GLY A 70 -1.47 -9.12 -1.02
CA GLY A 70 -0.86 -10.06 -0.10
C GLY A 70 0.57 -9.66 0.31
N GLY A 71 0.83 -9.71 1.60
CA GLY A 71 2.14 -9.39 2.19
C GLY A 71 2.43 -7.90 2.36
N VAL A 72 1.50 -7.00 1.99
CA VAL A 72 1.68 -5.55 2.17
C VAL A 72 1.39 -5.13 3.61
N MET A 73 2.44 -4.92 4.39
CA MET A 73 2.39 -4.34 5.74
C MET A 73 2.34 -2.81 5.66
N SER A 74 1.25 -2.25 5.12
CA SER A 74 1.20 -0.83 4.70
C SER A 74 1.41 0.17 5.84
N ALA A 75 1.02 -0.15 7.08
CA ALA A 75 1.27 0.70 8.24
C ALA A 75 2.77 0.73 8.62
N GLU A 76 3.43 -0.42 8.56
CA GLU A 76 4.86 -0.61 8.83
C GLU A 76 5.68 0.12 7.77
N VAL A 77 5.30 -0.03 6.49
CA VAL A 77 5.91 0.65 5.35
C VAL A 77 5.81 2.17 5.51
N ARG A 78 4.62 2.70 5.84
CA ARG A 78 4.45 4.15 6.10
C ARG A 78 5.41 4.65 7.18
N ARG A 79 5.54 3.93 8.30
CA ARG A 79 6.48 4.28 9.37
C ARG A 79 7.93 4.22 8.90
N ALA A 80 8.30 3.19 8.14
CA ALA A 80 9.64 3.04 7.59
C ALA A 80 9.98 4.16 6.60
N LEU A 81 9.04 4.60 5.74
CA LEU A 81 9.26 5.71 4.82
C LEU A 81 9.49 7.04 5.56
N PHE A 82 8.67 7.39 6.55
CA PHE A 82 8.89 8.59 7.38
C PHE A 82 10.22 8.56 8.15
N LYS A 83 10.69 7.36 8.49
CA LYS A 83 11.98 7.16 9.15
C LYS A 83 13.14 7.32 8.16
N ALA A 84 13.03 6.70 6.98
CA ALA A 84 14.02 6.80 5.91
C ALA A 84 14.14 8.22 5.35
N GLU A 85 13.04 8.97 5.23
CA GLU A 85 13.03 10.39 4.84
C GLU A 85 13.96 11.24 5.72
N LYS A 86 14.10 10.87 7.01
CA LYS A 86 14.97 11.52 7.98
C LYS A 86 16.34 10.85 8.09
N PHE A 87 16.68 9.95 7.17
CA PHE A 87 17.89 9.11 7.20
C PHE A 87 18.07 8.30 8.48
N ALA A 88 16.98 8.03 9.21
CA ALA A 88 17.04 7.23 10.42
C ALA A 88 17.10 5.74 10.08
N SER A 89 18.06 5.04 10.68
CA SER A 89 18.42 3.65 10.34
C SER A 89 17.25 2.68 10.46
N LEU A 90 16.89 2.02 9.35
CA LEU A 90 15.86 0.99 9.31
C LEU A 90 16.34 -0.33 9.93
N GLY A 91 15.45 -0.99 10.67
CA GLY A 91 15.64 -2.33 11.20
C GLY A 91 15.45 -3.42 10.13
N GLY A 92 15.80 -4.66 10.47
CA GLY A 92 15.62 -5.80 9.57
C GLY A 92 14.18 -5.99 9.14
N ASP A 93 13.24 -5.98 10.10
CA ASP A 93 11.81 -6.16 9.86
C ASP A 93 11.23 -5.04 8.97
N GLU A 94 11.68 -3.80 9.19
CA GLU A 94 11.28 -2.63 8.37
C GLU A 94 11.79 -2.77 6.92
N LEU A 95 13.01 -3.27 6.73
CA LEU A 95 13.58 -3.55 5.41
C LEU A 95 12.86 -4.70 4.71
N ALA A 96 12.53 -5.77 5.44
CA ALA A 96 11.75 -6.88 4.89
C ALA A 96 10.34 -6.43 4.46
N ALA A 97 9.67 -5.60 5.27
CA ALA A 97 8.40 -4.99 4.92
C ALA A 97 8.50 -4.10 3.67
N MET A 98 9.58 -3.30 3.55
CA MET A 98 9.85 -2.48 2.38
C MET A 98 10.02 -3.33 1.11
N MET A 99 10.79 -4.41 1.19
CA MET A 99 10.99 -5.36 0.10
C MET A 99 9.67 -6.01 -0.34
N ALA A 100 8.85 -6.46 0.62
CA ALA A 100 7.55 -7.06 0.35
C ALA A 100 6.60 -6.06 -0.34
N PHE A 101 6.58 -4.80 0.15
CA PHE A 101 5.80 -3.71 -0.42
C PHE A 101 6.19 -3.38 -1.85
N ILE A 102 7.47 -3.11 -2.12
CA ILE A 102 7.96 -2.80 -3.48
C ILE A 102 7.62 -3.96 -4.44
N GLY A 103 7.79 -5.20 -3.98
CA GLY A 103 7.42 -6.39 -4.73
C GLY A 103 5.92 -6.44 -5.06
N ALA A 104 5.06 -6.18 -4.08
CA ALA A 104 3.61 -6.17 -4.26
C ALA A 104 3.15 -5.03 -5.17
N ALA A 105 3.66 -3.81 -4.98
CA ALA A 105 3.36 -2.68 -5.84
C ALA A 105 3.75 -2.95 -7.31
N THR A 106 4.94 -3.51 -7.52
CA THR A 106 5.39 -3.90 -8.87
C THR A 106 4.48 -4.95 -9.50
N ARG A 107 3.99 -5.92 -8.72
CA ARG A 107 3.02 -6.90 -9.20
C ARG A 107 1.68 -6.24 -9.55
N LEU A 108 1.14 -5.39 -8.67
CA LEU A 108 -0.13 -4.68 -8.89
C LEU A 108 -0.11 -3.84 -10.17
N VAL A 109 0.93 -3.04 -10.39
CA VAL A 109 1.10 -2.24 -11.61
C VAL A 109 1.10 -3.15 -12.84
N LYS A 110 1.91 -4.21 -12.84
CA LYS A 110 1.97 -5.18 -13.95
C LYS A 110 0.65 -5.91 -14.17
N THR A 111 -0.08 -6.24 -13.12
CA THR A 111 -1.39 -6.89 -13.21
C THR A 111 -2.39 -5.99 -13.92
N VAL A 112 -2.50 -4.73 -13.50
CA VAL A 112 -3.41 -3.74 -14.11
C VAL A 112 -3.03 -3.46 -15.57
N GLU A 113 -1.75 -3.28 -15.87
CA GLU A 113 -1.28 -3.01 -17.22
C GLU A 113 -1.30 -4.24 -18.15
N GLY A 114 -1.27 -5.43 -17.57
CA GLY A 114 -1.13 -6.69 -18.28
C GLY A 114 -2.43 -7.26 -18.83
N VAL A 115 -3.60 -6.77 -18.40
CA VAL A 115 -4.89 -7.23 -18.90
C VAL A 115 -5.07 -6.79 -20.36
N LYS A 116 -5.37 -7.76 -21.23
CA LYS A 116 -5.58 -7.54 -22.66
C LYS A 116 -6.74 -8.37 -23.18
N GLU A 117 -7.55 -7.75 -24.03
CA GLU A 117 -8.58 -8.40 -24.83
C GLU A 117 -8.27 -8.15 -26.31
N ASN A 118 -8.24 -9.19 -27.12
CA ASN A 118 -7.90 -9.11 -28.55
C ASN A 118 -6.57 -8.38 -28.85
N GLY A 119 -5.60 -8.48 -27.93
CA GLY A 119 -4.27 -7.87 -28.06
C GLY A 119 -4.18 -6.40 -27.63
N ALA A 120 -5.27 -5.76 -27.24
CA ALA A 120 -5.32 -4.39 -26.76
C ALA A 120 -5.78 -4.30 -25.29
N PRO A 121 -5.41 -3.24 -24.55
CA PRO A 121 -5.99 -2.99 -23.24
C PRO A 121 -7.51 -2.77 -23.34
N PRO A 122 -8.34 -3.44 -22.52
CA PRO A 122 -9.78 -3.23 -22.53
C PRO A 122 -10.11 -1.77 -22.11
N PRO A 123 -10.94 -1.03 -22.87
CA PRO A 123 -11.26 0.37 -22.57
C PRO A 123 -11.88 0.58 -21.18
N GLU A 124 -12.67 -0.37 -20.70
CA GLU A 124 -13.31 -0.33 -19.39
C GLU A 124 -12.32 -0.43 -18.21
N LEU A 125 -11.09 -0.89 -18.44
CA LEU A 125 -10.05 -0.92 -17.42
C LEU A 125 -9.19 0.36 -17.40
N GLN A 126 -9.44 1.31 -18.31
CA GLN A 126 -8.70 2.57 -18.37
C GLN A 126 -8.67 3.33 -17.03
N PRO A 127 -9.75 3.42 -16.22
CA PRO A 127 -9.70 4.07 -14.92
C PRO A 127 -8.64 3.50 -13.97
N LEU A 128 -8.46 2.17 -13.95
CA LEU A 128 -7.40 1.54 -13.14
C LEU A 128 -6.01 1.80 -13.72
N ARG A 129 -5.89 1.84 -15.05
CA ARG A 129 -4.63 2.17 -15.72
C ARG A 129 -4.19 3.60 -15.43
N ASP A 130 -5.14 4.54 -15.35
CA ASP A 130 -4.87 5.93 -14.96
C ASP A 130 -4.40 6.04 -13.51
N VAL A 131 -4.88 5.17 -12.61
CA VAL A 131 -4.44 5.11 -11.20
C VAL A 131 -2.97 4.69 -11.09
N VAL A 132 -2.53 3.73 -11.90
CA VAL A 132 -1.14 3.22 -11.88
C VAL A 132 -0.20 3.96 -12.83
N ALA A 133 -0.73 4.89 -13.63
CA ALA A 133 0.04 5.60 -14.64
C ALA A 133 1.21 6.38 -14.03
N GLY A 134 2.41 6.14 -14.55
CA GLY A 134 3.62 6.87 -14.13
C GLY A 134 4.17 6.47 -12.75
N VAL A 135 3.66 5.41 -12.13
CA VAL A 135 4.19 4.91 -10.86
C VAL A 135 5.59 4.30 -11.06
N VAL A 136 6.54 4.75 -10.25
CA VAL A 136 7.89 4.18 -10.18
C VAL A 136 8.02 3.39 -8.88
N THR A 137 8.25 2.09 -8.98
CA THR A 137 8.26 1.18 -7.80
C THR A 137 9.66 0.91 -7.23
N HIS A 138 10.72 1.23 -7.97
CA HIS A 138 12.12 0.99 -7.54
C HIS A 138 12.42 -0.47 -7.18
N ALA A 139 12.10 -1.41 -8.10
CA ALA A 139 12.35 -2.84 -7.91
C ALA A 139 13.83 -3.15 -7.60
N GLU A 140 14.77 -2.36 -8.10
CA GLU A 140 16.20 -2.45 -7.81
C GLU A 140 16.53 -2.26 -6.32
N VAL A 141 15.77 -1.43 -5.60
CA VAL A 141 15.93 -1.25 -4.14
C VAL A 141 15.49 -2.51 -3.42
N ALA A 142 14.39 -3.14 -3.84
CA ALA A 142 13.96 -4.41 -3.28
C ALA A 142 14.99 -5.52 -3.51
N GLU A 143 15.64 -5.58 -4.67
CA GLU A 143 16.72 -6.54 -4.93
C GLU A 143 17.94 -6.31 -4.01
N LYS A 144 18.36 -5.04 -3.83
CA LYS A 144 19.45 -4.69 -2.89
C LYS A 144 19.13 -5.13 -1.46
N ILE A 145 17.89 -4.89 -1.01
CA ILE A 145 17.43 -5.34 0.30
C ILE A 145 17.43 -6.87 0.36
N ARG A 146 16.88 -7.56 -0.63
CA ARG A 146 16.81 -9.02 -0.70
C ARG A 146 18.18 -9.68 -0.68
N ALA A 147 19.19 -9.06 -1.26
CA ALA A 147 20.57 -9.57 -1.22
C ALA A 147 21.14 -9.58 0.21
N CYS A 148 20.64 -8.72 1.10
CA CYS A 148 21.17 -8.51 2.44
C CYS A 148 20.26 -9.09 3.55
N VAL A 149 18.95 -9.08 3.36
CA VAL A 149 17.93 -9.38 4.36
C VAL A 149 17.02 -10.50 3.84
N ASP A 150 16.60 -11.40 4.74
CA ASP A 150 15.58 -12.40 4.45
C ASP A 150 14.16 -11.88 4.74
N ASP A 151 13.14 -12.70 4.45
CA ASP A 151 11.74 -12.31 4.59
C ASP A 151 11.31 -12.11 6.06
N GLN A 152 12.13 -12.53 7.02
CA GLN A 152 11.89 -12.39 8.47
C GLN A 152 12.71 -11.25 9.09
N GLY A 153 13.41 -10.44 8.29
CA GLY A 153 14.25 -9.35 8.78
C GLY A 153 15.66 -9.78 9.22
N GLY A 154 16.02 -11.05 9.02
CA GLY A 154 17.35 -11.58 9.32
C GLY A 154 18.40 -11.13 8.31
N PHE A 155 19.53 -10.63 8.79
CA PHE A 155 20.68 -10.29 7.92
C PHE A 155 21.42 -11.57 7.49
N LYS A 156 21.57 -11.74 6.17
CA LYS A 156 22.22 -12.89 5.55
C LYS A 156 23.74 -12.84 5.74
N ASP A 157 24.39 -14.00 5.85
CA ASP A 157 25.87 -14.10 5.89
C ASP A 157 26.54 -13.48 4.64
N GLY A 158 25.80 -13.41 3.54
CA GLY A 158 26.21 -12.80 2.28
C GLY A 158 26.12 -11.26 2.23
N ALA A 159 25.47 -10.61 3.21
CA ALA A 159 25.12 -9.20 3.14
C ALA A 159 26.34 -8.25 3.10
N SER A 160 27.44 -8.65 3.74
CA SER A 160 28.74 -8.02 3.59
C SER A 160 29.91 -8.97 3.93
N PRO A 161 31.10 -8.76 3.36
CA PRO A 161 32.31 -9.47 3.76
C PRO A 161 32.64 -9.29 5.25
N GLU A 162 32.39 -8.10 5.80
CA GLU A 162 32.65 -7.76 7.20
C GLU A 162 31.74 -8.55 8.13
N LEU A 163 30.45 -8.66 7.81
CA LEU A 163 29.48 -9.45 8.58
C LEU A 163 29.87 -10.92 8.58
N ARG A 164 30.22 -11.46 7.42
CA ARG A 164 30.68 -12.86 7.30
C ARG A 164 31.92 -13.12 8.15
N ARG A 165 32.89 -12.20 8.10
CA ARG A 165 34.12 -12.29 8.92
C ARG A 165 33.79 -12.24 10.40
N ALA A 166 32.94 -11.31 10.84
CA ALA A 166 32.54 -11.16 12.23
C ALA A 166 31.82 -12.41 12.76
N ARG A 167 30.87 -12.97 11.99
CA ARG A 167 30.18 -14.22 12.34
C ARG A 167 31.11 -15.42 12.43
N SER A 168 32.06 -15.54 11.51
CA SER A 168 33.09 -16.60 11.54
C SER A 168 33.99 -16.48 12.77
N GLN A 169 34.42 -15.26 13.11
CA GLN A 169 35.20 -14.98 14.32
C GLN A 169 34.39 -15.27 15.59
N ARG A 170 33.11 -14.90 15.65
CA ARG A 170 32.19 -15.21 16.75
C ARG A 170 32.06 -16.72 16.95
N SER A 171 31.76 -17.46 15.88
CA SER A 171 31.65 -18.93 15.91
C SER A 171 32.95 -19.59 16.40
N THR A 172 34.10 -19.10 15.93
CA THR A 172 35.41 -19.58 16.37
C THR A 172 35.66 -19.28 17.85
N ALA A 173 35.32 -18.08 18.32
CA ALA A 173 35.46 -17.67 19.72
C ALA A 173 34.56 -18.53 20.63
N GLU A 174 33.30 -18.73 20.25
CA GLU A 174 32.37 -19.60 20.96
C GLU A 174 32.87 -21.05 21.02
N ALA A 175 33.37 -21.60 19.92
CA ALA A 175 33.87 -22.97 19.89
C ALA A 175 35.11 -23.15 20.80
N LYS A 176 36.05 -22.20 20.78
CA LYS A 176 37.21 -22.18 21.68
C LYS A 176 36.78 -22.11 23.13
N LEU A 177 35.81 -21.26 23.42
CA LEU A 177 35.31 -21.06 24.77
C LEU A 177 34.55 -22.30 25.30
N ARG A 178 33.70 -22.92 24.47
CA ARG A 178 33.04 -24.20 24.81
C ARG A 178 34.07 -25.29 25.13
N ARG A 179 35.14 -25.41 24.33
CA ARG A 179 36.24 -26.35 24.59
C ARG A 179 36.99 -26.07 25.89
N ALA A 180 37.28 -24.80 26.18
CA ALA A 180 37.95 -24.41 27.43
C ALA A 180 37.12 -24.74 28.67
N LEU A 181 35.79 -24.69 28.54
CA LEU A 181 34.86 -25.01 29.62
C LEU A 181 34.59 -26.51 29.77
N GLN A 182 34.73 -27.31 28.70
CA GLN A 182 34.58 -28.78 28.76
C GLN A 182 35.57 -29.46 29.70
N SER A 183 36.76 -28.88 29.90
CA SER A 183 37.77 -29.43 30.82
C SER A 183 37.56 -29.01 32.28
N SER A 184 36.51 -28.26 32.59
CA SER A 184 36.27 -27.69 33.91
C SER A 184 35.17 -28.44 34.65
N SER A 185 35.35 -28.66 35.96
CA SER A 185 34.34 -29.26 36.84
C SER A 185 33.24 -28.23 37.17
N GLY A 186 32.07 -28.36 36.55
CA GLY A 186 30.91 -27.51 36.79
C GLY A 186 29.88 -27.58 35.68
N SER A 187 28.71 -26.97 35.90
CA SER A 187 27.70 -26.86 34.84
C SER A 187 27.96 -25.59 34.02
N VAL A 188 28.18 -25.75 32.72
CA VAL A 188 28.36 -24.62 31.79
C VAL A 188 27.01 -23.94 31.56
N THR A 189 26.94 -22.64 31.80
CA THR A 189 25.73 -21.84 31.57
C THR A 189 26.10 -20.47 30.99
N THR A 190 25.09 -19.70 30.61
CA THR A 190 25.26 -18.34 30.11
C THR A 190 24.66 -17.35 31.10
N HIS A 191 25.40 -16.29 31.44
CA HIS A 191 24.95 -15.20 32.29
C HIS A 191 25.22 -13.86 31.61
N GLN A 192 24.17 -13.08 31.34
CA GLN A 192 24.28 -11.78 30.65
C GLN A 192 25.08 -11.86 29.32
N GLY A 193 24.85 -12.93 28.53
CA GLY A 193 25.55 -13.15 27.26
C GLY A 193 27.00 -13.64 27.39
N ARG A 194 27.50 -13.88 28.60
CA ARG A 194 28.83 -14.44 28.87
C ARG A 194 28.70 -15.90 29.25
N PHE A 195 29.65 -16.72 28.84
CA PHE A 195 29.68 -18.11 29.26
C PHE A 195 30.40 -18.22 30.61
N VAL A 196 29.76 -18.88 31.55
CA VAL A 196 30.21 -18.99 32.94
C VAL A 196 30.06 -20.44 33.42
N LEU A 197 30.78 -20.79 34.49
CA LEU A 197 30.58 -22.04 35.21
C LEU A 197 29.75 -21.78 36.45
N ALA A 198 28.71 -22.58 36.66
CA ALA A 198 28.03 -22.65 37.93
C ALA A 198 28.71 -23.69 38.82
N VAL A 199 29.23 -23.27 39.97
CA VAL A 199 29.94 -24.11 40.93
C VAL A 199 29.35 -23.96 42.33
N THR A 200 29.43 -25.01 43.13
CA THR A 200 29.09 -24.95 44.55
C THR A 200 30.12 -24.08 45.28
N PRO A 201 29.71 -23.16 46.17
CA PRO A 201 30.64 -22.39 46.99
C PRO A 201 31.59 -23.29 47.80
N PRO A 202 32.84 -22.88 48.05
CA PRO A 202 33.44 -21.59 47.67
C PRO A 202 33.96 -21.57 46.21
N ALA A 203 34.06 -20.38 45.64
CA ALA A 203 34.63 -20.20 44.30
C ALA A 203 36.11 -20.66 44.26
N PRO A 204 36.53 -21.45 43.25
CA PRO A 204 37.92 -21.82 43.03
C PRO A 204 38.87 -20.63 43.01
N ALA A 205 40.06 -20.80 43.57
CA ALA A 205 41.06 -19.74 43.63
C ALA A 205 41.43 -19.21 42.24
N GLY A 206 41.51 -17.89 42.10
CA GLY A 206 41.83 -17.20 40.84
C GLY A 206 40.65 -17.11 39.85
N SER A 207 39.49 -17.65 40.16
CA SER A 207 38.29 -17.46 39.34
C SER A 207 37.65 -16.10 39.59
N LEU A 208 37.16 -15.46 38.53
CA LEU A 208 36.40 -14.22 38.60
C LEU A 208 34.94 -14.55 38.90
N VAL A 209 34.44 -14.14 40.06
CA VAL A 209 33.02 -14.27 40.39
C VAL A 209 32.23 -13.20 39.64
N VAL A 210 31.28 -13.63 38.81
CA VAL A 210 30.42 -12.75 38.00
C VAL A 210 29.01 -12.64 38.54
N GLY A 211 28.58 -13.56 39.41
CA GLY A 211 27.28 -13.49 40.05
C GLY A 211 26.89 -14.76 40.79
N VAL A 212 25.60 -14.88 41.08
CA VAL A 212 24.99 -16.04 41.75
C VAL A 212 23.87 -16.57 40.86
N ALA A 213 23.74 -17.89 40.74
CA ALA A 213 22.70 -18.51 39.92
C ALA A 213 21.30 -18.25 40.50
N ALA A 214 20.27 -18.30 39.63
CA ALA A 214 18.88 -18.22 40.04
C ALA A 214 18.57 -19.36 41.03
N GLY A 215 18.30 -19.01 42.29
CA GLY A 215 18.14 -19.96 43.40
C GLY A 215 19.21 -19.86 44.50
N GLY A 216 20.24 -19.02 44.34
CA GLY A 216 21.16 -18.65 45.43
C GLY A 216 22.21 -19.69 45.83
N GLY A 217 22.05 -20.95 45.41
CA GLY A 217 22.90 -22.07 45.85
C GLY A 217 24.20 -22.28 45.07
N LEU A 218 24.37 -21.65 43.91
CA LEU A 218 25.56 -21.79 43.06
C LEU A 218 26.16 -20.42 42.75
N VAL A 219 27.49 -20.35 42.73
CA VAL A 219 28.24 -19.14 42.32
C VAL A 219 28.59 -19.28 40.85
N LEU A 220 28.40 -18.20 40.09
CA LEU A 220 28.77 -18.11 38.69
C LEU A 220 30.18 -17.52 38.58
N ILE A 221 31.08 -18.27 37.95
CA ILE A 221 32.49 -17.91 37.84
C ILE A 221 33.01 -17.97 36.41
N GLU A 222 34.07 -17.21 36.16
CA GLU A 222 34.92 -17.31 34.97
C GLU A 222 36.34 -17.73 35.39
N PRO A 223 36.82 -18.91 34.96
CA PRO A 223 38.22 -19.29 35.14
C PRO A 223 39.18 -18.33 34.44
N PRO A 224 40.44 -18.20 34.90
CA PRO A 224 41.42 -17.29 34.30
C PRO A 224 41.55 -17.39 32.77
N GLY A 225 41.56 -18.61 32.22
CA GLY A 225 41.66 -18.84 30.78
C GLY A 225 40.38 -18.49 29.99
N VAL A 226 39.23 -18.38 30.66
CA VAL A 226 37.93 -18.09 30.06
C VAL A 226 37.64 -16.59 30.04
N VAL A 227 38.13 -15.82 31.01
CA VAL A 227 37.93 -14.35 31.07
C VAL A 227 38.36 -13.66 29.77
N LEU A 228 39.55 -14.00 29.25
CA LEU A 228 40.05 -13.44 27.99
C LEU A 228 39.23 -13.90 26.77
N LEU A 229 38.77 -15.16 26.78
CA LEU A 229 37.95 -15.71 25.69
C LEU A 229 36.55 -15.09 25.65
N ASN A 230 35.93 -14.84 26.80
CA ASN A 230 34.67 -14.09 26.91
C ASN A 230 34.84 -12.65 26.41
N GLY A 231 35.96 -11.98 26.75
CA GLY A 231 36.28 -10.65 26.22
C GLY A 231 36.40 -10.65 24.69
N THR A 232 37.07 -11.67 24.13
CA THR A 232 37.17 -11.85 22.68
C THR A 232 35.79 -12.09 22.05
N LEU A 233 34.96 -12.94 22.64
CA LEU A 233 33.59 -13.18 22.17
C LEU A 233 32.75 -11.90 22.17
N ALA A 234 32.82 -11.12 23.24
CA ALA A 234 32.12 -9.83 23.33
C ALA A 234 32.57 -8.85 22.23
N GLN A 235 33.88 -8.80 21.93
CA GLN A 235 34.40 -8.01 20.81
C GLN A 235 33.88 -8.52 19.45
N CYS A 236 33.81 -9.84 19.24
CA CYS A 236 33.24 -10.40 18.01
C CYS A 236 31.75 -10.08 17.85
N ILE A 237 30.97 -10.13 18.93
CA ILE A 237 29.55 -9.74 18.93
C ILE A 237 29.40 -8.26 18.60
N ALA A 238 30.20 -7.39 19.21
CA ALA A 238 30.17 -5.95 18.91
C ALA A 238 30.57 -5.65 17.46
N ALA A 239 31.55 -6.38 16.91
CA ALA A 239 31.95 -6.27 15.52
C ALA A 239 30.84 -6.73 14.54
N GLU A 240 30.10 -7.78 14.91
CA GLU A 240 28.94 -8.23 14.13
C GLU A 240 27.84 -7.17 14.10
N GLU A 241 27.47 -6.61 15.25
CA GLU A 241 26.44 -5.55 15.30
C GLU A 241 26.89 -4.32 14.50
N THR A 242 28.16 -3.93 14.61
CA THR A 242 28.73 -2.83 13.82
C THR A 242 28.60 -3.08 12.31
N ALA A 243 28.83 -4.33 11.86
CA ALA A 243 28.69 -4.69 10.45
C ALA A 243 27.22 -4.68 10.00
N ILE A 244 26.29 -5.17 10.84
CA ILE A 244 24.85 -5.09 10.59
C ILE A 244 24.40 -3.64 10.48
N ASP A 245 24.85 -2.79 11.39
CA ASP A 245 24.55 -1.36 11.43
C ASP A 245 25.08 -0.59 10.22
N ALA A 246 26.23 -1.01 9.66
CA ALA A 246 26.72 -0.47 8.40
C ALA A 246 25.79 -0.85 7.23
N ILE A 247 25.31 -2.09 7.19
CA ILE A 247 24.35 -2.55 6.17
C ILE A 247 23.02 -1.81 6.30
N ARG A 248 22.48 -1.67 7.52
CA ARG A 248 21.24 -0.93 7.79
C ARG A 248 21.32 0.50 7.27
N ARG A 249 22.40 1.21 7.60
CA ARG A 249 22.62 2.58 7.11
C ARG A 249 22.62 2.63 5.59
N ARG A 250 23.42 1.78 4.93
CA ARG A 250 23.49 1.72 3.47
C ARG A 250 22.11 1.52 2.83
N LEU A 251 21.36 0.51 3.27
CA LEU A 251 20.04 0.21 2.71
C LEU A 251 19.02 1.31 3.04
N THR A 252 19.15 1.95 4.20
CA THR A 252 18.34 3.12 4.55
C THR A 252 18.61 4.28 3.58
N TYR A 253 19.87 4.53 3.22
CA TYR A 253 20.22 5.52 2.21
C TYR A 253 19.63 5.17 0.84
N ASP A 254 19.73 3.91 0.41
CA ASP A 254 19.12 3.45 -0.85
C ASP A 254 17.60 3.70 -0.88
N VAL A 255 16.89 3.49 0.24
CA VAL A 255 15.45 3.79 0.36
C VAL A 255 15.19 5.29 0.42
N ALA A 256 16.00 6.05 1.15
CA ALA A 256 15.86 7.50 1.33
C ALA A 256 16.03 8.25 0.01
N GLU A 257 16.92 7.79 -0.87
CA GLU A 257 17.16 8.37 -2.19
C GLU A 257 15.91 8.38 -3.07
N VAL A 258 15.04 7.38 -2.92
CA VAL A 258 13.83 7.18 -3.73
C VAL A 258 12.53 7.36 -2.92
N VAL A 259 12.62 7.94 -1.72
CA VAL A 259 11.51 7.95 -0.74
C VAL A 259 10.25 8.64 -1.26
N VAL A 260 10.41 9.69 -2.08
CA VAL A 260 9.29 10.45 -2.66
C VAL A 260 8.45 9.56 -3.58
N ASP A 261 9.10 8.78 -4.43
CA ASP A 261 8.41 7.87 -5.35
C ASP A 261 7.81 6.68 -4.59
N LEU A 262 8.47 6.20 -3.53
CA LEU A 262 7.90 5.17 -2.66
C LEU A 262 6.67 5.64 -1.87
N PHE A 263 6.61 6.90 -1.43
CA PHE A 263 5.38 7.47 -0.86
C PHE A 263 4.25 7.53 -1.88
N ARG A 264 4.52 8.02 -3.11
CA ARG A 264 3.53 8.01 -4.20
C ARG A 264 3.05 6.59 -4.53
N CYS A 265 3.98 5.64 -4.53
CA CYS A 265 3.67 4.23 -4.75
C CYS A 265 2.74 3.69 -3.64
N LEU A 266 2.98 4.06 -2.38
CA LEU A 266 2.15 3.68 -1.24
C LEU A 266 0.74 4.29 -1.35
N ASP A 267 0.63 5.54 -1.78
CA ASP A 267 -0.63 6.21 -2.03
C ASP A 267 -1.43 5.50 -3.14
N VAL A 268 -0.76 5.11 -4.24
CA VAL A 268 -1.40 4.37 -5.33
C VAL A 268 -1.87 2.99 -4.89
N VAL A 269 -1.04 2.24 -4.15
CA VAL A 269 -1.46 0.93 -3.60
C VAL A 269 -2.65 1.09 -2.66
N THR A 270 -2.65 2.13 -1.82
CA THR A 270 -3.76 2.43 -0.92
C THR A 270 -5.04 2.80 -1.68
N ARG A 271 -4.93 3.59 -2.75
CA ARG A 271 -6.05 3.95 -3.63
C ARG A 271 -6.59 2.74 -4.37
N LEU A 272 -5.73 1.88 -4.92
CA LEU A 272 -6.16 0.63 -5.57
C LEU A 272 -6.91 -0.28 -4.59
N ASP A 273 -6.46 -0.38 -3.35
CA ASP A 273 -7.14 -1.18 -2.32
C ASP A 273 -8.52 -0.62 -1.97
N ALA A 274 -8.64 0.71 -1.84
CA ALA A 274 -9.94 1.36 -1.64
C ALA A 274 -10.88 1.18 -2.84
N ILE A 275 -10.36 1.23 -4.07
CA ILE A 275 -11.13 0.94 -5.29
C ILE A 275 -11.61 -0.51 -5.30
N ALA A 276 -10.72 -1.46 -5.01
CA ALA A 276 -11.05 -2.88 -4.92
C ALA A 276 -12.11 -3.15 -3.84
N ALA A 277 -11.99 -2.48 -2.68
CA ALA A 277 -12.97 -2.56 -1.61
C ALA A 277 -14.36 -2.10 -2.06
N ARG A 278 -14.46 -0.98 -2.79
CA ARG A 278 -15.73 -0.52 -3.38
C ARG A 278 -16.29 -1.52 -4.38
N GLY A 279 -15.44 -2.08 -5.25
CA GLY A 279 -15.85 -3.08 -6.24
C GLY A 279 -16.39 -4.35 -5.59
N ARG A 280 -15.71 -4.88 -4.58
CA ARG A 280 -16.13 -6.09 -3.84
C ARG A 280 -17.39 -5.84 -3.01
N HIS A 281 -17.50 -4.67 -2.38
CA HIS A 281 -18.71 -4.27 -1.67
C HIS A 281 -19.90 -4.14 -2.63
N ALA A 282 -19.72 -3.53 -3.80
CA ALA A 282 -20.73 -3.45 -4.84
C ALA A 282 -21.16 -4.83 -5.35
N ALA A 283 -20.20 -5.74 -5.58
CA ALA A 283 -20.50 -7.12 -5.94
C ALA A 283 -21.30 -7.87 -4.85
N ALA A 284 -20.93 -7.71 -3.58
CA ALA A 284 -21.63 -8.32 -2.46
C ALA A 284 -23.09 -7.83 -2.34
N LEU A 285 -23.35 -6.57 -2.69
CA LEU A 285 -24.69 -5.98 -2.72
C LEU A 285 -25.49 -6.28 -3.98
N ASN A 286 -24.89 -6.90 -5.00
CA ASN A 286 -25.43 -6.92 -6.37
C ASN A 286 -25.82 -5.51 -6.86
N ALA A 287 -24.97 -4.53 -6.54
CA ALA A 287 -25.22 -3.14 -6.85
C ALA A 287 -25.18 -2.87 -8.37
N VAL A 288 -25.88 -1.81 -8.79
CA VAL A 288 -25.93 -1.36 -10.18
C VAL A 288 -25.38 0.06 -10.25
N ARG A 289 -24.56 0.34 -11.28
CA ARG A 289 -24.02 1.67 -11.54
C ARG A 289 -25.17 2.68 -11.73
N PRO A 290 -25.29 3.72 -10.88
CA PRO A 290 -26.28 4.76 -11.07
C PRO A 290 -25.93 5.62 -12.29
N ARG A 291 -26.95 6.26 -12.87
CA ARG A 291 -26.78 7.25 -13.95
C ARG A 291 -27.20 8.63 -13.44
N PHE A 292 -26.33 9.61 -13.64
CA PHE A 292 -26.68 11.00 -13.39
C PHE A 292 -27.64 11.49 -14.49
N VAL A 293 -28.72 12.14 -14.06
CA VAL A 293 -29.67 12.79 -14.95
C VAL A 293 -29.81 14.25 -14.54
N ALA A 294 -30.03 15.12 -15.53
CA ALA A 294 -30.35 16.51 -15.24
C ALA A 294 -31.64 16.57 -14.40
N PRO A 295 -31.70 17.45 -13.38
CA PRO A 295 -32.91 17.64 -12.60
C PRO A 295 -34.12 17.93 -13.51
N PRO A 296 -35.32 17.40 -13.20
CA PRO A 296 -36.51 17.53 -14.06
C PRO A 296 -36.88 18.98 -14.42
N HIS A 297 -36.51 19.93 -13.58
CA HIS A 297 -36.76 21.36 -13.75
C HIS A 297 -35.79 22.05 -14.72
N LEU A 298 -34.64 21.43 -15.04
CA LEU A 298 -33.70 21.93 -16.05
C LEU A 298 -34.00 21.39 -17.46
N ASN A 299 -34.84 20.34 -17.58
CA ASN A 299 -35.35 19.81 -18.85
C ASN A 299 -36.71 20.41 -19.26
N GLY A 300 -37.14 21.52 -18.64
CA GLY A 300 -38.39 22.20 -18.98
C GLY A 300 -39.68 21.47 -18.60
N ILE A 301 -39.61 20.32 -17.91
CA ILE A 301 -40.82 19.54 -17.56
C ILE A 301 -41.42 20.01 -16.22
N TYR A 302 -40.63 20.62 -15.34
CA TYR A 302 -41.11 21.22 -14.09
C TYR A 302 -40.39 22.54 -13.79
N SER A 303 -40.53 23.57 -14.64
CA SER A 303 -40.15 24.91 -14.19
C SER A 303 -41.21 25.41 -13.21
N TYR A 304 -40.77 25.82 -12.02
CA TYR A 304 -41.60 26.58 -11.06
C TYR A 304 -41.89 28.02 -11.56
N GLU A 305 -41.61 28.32 -12.83
CA GLU A 305 -41.72 29.63 -13.46
C GLU A 305 -43.04 29.83 -14.21
N THR A 306 -43.98 28.89 -14.16
CA THR A 306 -45.35 29.12 -14.67
C THR A 306 -46.20 30.06 -13.80
N VAL A 307 -45.59 30.78 -12.86
CA VAL A 307 -46.20 31.95 -12.22
C VAL A 307 -45.25 33.14 -12.25
N ARG A 308 -45.11 33.76 -13.42
CA ARG A 308 -45.03 35.23 -13.55
C ARG A 308 -45.37 35.66 -14.99
N PRO A 309 -46.38 36.52 -15.19
CA PRO A 309 -46.62 37.17 -16.47
C PRO A 309 -45.66 38.36 -16.60
N GLY A 310 -44.97 38.46 -17.74
CA GLY A 310 -44.25 39.68 -18.11
C GLY A 310 -42.91 39.44 -18.81
N ASN A 311 -42.97 39.45 -20.14
CA ASN A 311 -41.98 39.89 -21.12
C ASN A 311 -40.53 40.12 -20.65
N GLU A 312 -39.57 39.49 -21.33
CA GLU A 312 -38.52 40.18 -22.11
C GLU A 312 -37.71 39.18 -22.95
N GLU A 313 -37.62 39.45 -24.24
CA GLU A 313 -36.95 38.67 -25.28
C GLU A 313 -35.44 38.94 -25.30
N GLY A 314 -34.63 37.91 -25.58
CA GLY A 314 -33.26 38.08 -26.09
C GLY A 314 -32.17 37.41 -25.23
N GLY A 315 -31.82 36.17 -25.55
CA GLY A 315 -30.62 35.50 -25.04
C GLY A 315 -29.92 34.73 -26.16
N ASP A 316 -28.70 35.13 -26.48
CA ASP A 316 -27.89 34.69 -27.63
C ASP A 316 -27.65 33.18 -27.71
N GLU A 317 -27.72 32.65 -28.93
CA GLU A 317 -27.50 31.25 -29.31
C GLU A 317 -26.11 30.71 -28.88
N ALA A 318 -25.11 31.60 -28.80
CA ALA A 318 -23.76 31.28 -28.32
C ALA A 318 -23.70 30.94 -26.82
N ASP A 319 -24.61 31.49 -26.02
CA ASP A 319 -24.68 31.24 -24.57
C ASP A 319 -25.39 29.91 -24.28
N ALA A 320 -26.34 29.51 -25.13
CA ALA A 320 -26.93 28.18 -25.11
C ALA A 320 -25.90 27.09 -25.46
N ASP A 321 -25.06 27.33 -26.47
CA ASP A 321 -24.00 26.42 -26.91
C ASP A 321 -22.90 26.25 -25.85
N ALA A 322 -22.53 27.34 -25.16
CA ALA A 322 -21.56 27.30 -24.05
C ALA A 322 -22.11 26.54 -22.85
N ARG A 323 -23.39 26.74 -22.49
CA ARG A 323 -24.07 25.98 -21.42
C ARG A 323 -24.22 24.51 -21.79
N GLN A 324 -24.48 24.20 -23.06
CA GLN A 324 -24.57 22.84 -23.57
C GLN A 324 -23.22 22.12 -23.49
N ARG A 325 -22.12 22.76 -23.91
CA ARG A 325 -20.76 22.19 -23.75
C ARG A 325 -20.35 22.04 -22.29
N ALA A 326 -20.70 23.00 -21.43
CA ALA A 326 -20.46 22.88 -19.99
C ALA A 326 -21.27 21.73 -19.37
N ARG A 327 -22.52 21.54 -19.81
CA ARG A 327 -23.38 20.41 -19.40
C ARG A 327 -22.80 19.07 -19.86
N ASP A 328 -22.36 18.99 -21.11
CA ASP A 328 -21.81 17.76 -21.69
C ASP A 328 -20.43 17.42 -21.10
N ALA A 329 -19.64 18.43 -20.70
CA ALA A 329 -18.41 18.25 -19.94
C ALA A 329 -18.67 17.81 -18.48
N MET A 330 -19.76 18.27 -17.87
CA MET A 330 -20.13 17.95 -16.48
C MET A 330 -20.82 16.58 -16.34
N PHE A 331 -21.44 16.08 -17.42
CA PHE A 331 -22.21 14.83 -17.45
C PHE A 331 -21.98 14.04 -18.76
N PRO A 332 -20.79 13.43 -18.95
CA PRO A 332 -20.42 12.76 -20.20
C PRO A 332 -21.32 11.56 -20.55
N THR A 333 -21.99 10.96 -19.57
CA THR A 333 -22.93 9.84 -19.75
C THR A 333 -24.27 10.26 -20.37
N LEU A 334 -24.62 11.55 -20.34
CA LEU A 334 -25.80 12.11 -21.02
C LEU A 334 -25.53 12.38 -22.51
N ALA A 335 -24.32 12.80 -22.87
CA ALA A 335 -23.93 13.07 -24.25
C ALA A 335 -24.01 11.82 -25.14
N ARG A 336 -23.72 10.63 -24.59
CA ARG A 336 -23.83 9.34 -25.31
C ARG A 336 -25.27 8.88 -25.57
N ALA A 337 -26.26 9.35 -24.80
CA ALA A 337 -27.64 8.90 -24.95
C ALA A 337 -28.36 9.55 -26.15
N GLY A 338 -27.89 10.70 -26.65
CA GLY A 338 -28.48 11.41 -27.80
C GLY A 338 -28.17 10.79 -29.17
N ALA A 339 -27.17 9.92 -29.28
CA ALA A 339 -26.73 9.35 -30.55
C ALA A 339 -27.59 8.18 -31.06
N TYR A 340 -28.47 7.60 -30.23
CA TYR A 340 -29.29 6.44 -30.59
C TYR A 340 -30.70 6.80 -31.14
N GLY A 341 -31.00 8.09 -31.33
CA GLY A 341 -32.36 8.55 -31.68
C GLY A 341 -32.53 9.24 -33.04
N ALA A 342 -31.50 9.30 -33.88
CA ALA A 342 -31.50 10.09 -35.11
C ALA A 342 -31.26 9.26 -36.39
N GLU A 343 -31.97 8.15 -36.57
CA GLU A 343 -32.28 7.64 -37.92
C GLU A 343 -33.74 8.01 -38.23
N ARG A 344 -33.93 9.20 -38.82
CA ARG A 344 -35.23 9.60 -39.37
C ARG A 344 -35.48 8.81 -40.64
N VAL A 345 -36.49 7.94 -40.55
CA VAL A 345 -37.26 7.38 -41.66
C VAL A 345 -37.67 8.51 -42.62
N SER A 346 -37.11 8.53 -43.83
CA SER A 346 -37.60 9.34 -44.94
C SER A 346 -38.76 8.61 -45.61
N THR A 347 -39.98 8.96 -45.24
CA THR A 347 -41.17 8.63 -46.04
C THR A 347 -41.20 9.55 -47.25
N ASN A 348 -40.79 9.03 -48.42
CA ASN A 348 -41.11 9.65 -49.69
C ASN A 348 -42.57 9.34 -50.02
N ARG A 349 -43.39 10.38 -50.09
CA ARG A 349 -44.68 10.37 -50.76
C ARG A 349 -44.91 11.74 -51.38
N ASP A 350 -45.53 11.66 -52.55
CA ASP A 350 -46.16 12.69 -53.39
C ASP A 350 -45.16 13.34 -54.36
N ASP A 351 -45.10 12.92 -55.63
CA ASP A 351 -46.09 12.95 -56.74
C ASP A 351 -46.15 14.30 -57.46
N ASP A 352 -46.31 14.18 -58.78
CA ASP A 352 -46.64 15.16 -59.82
C ASP A 352 -45.49 16.06 -60.31
N ASP A 353 -45.29 16.35 -61.60
CA ASP A 353 -45.74 15.84 -62.90
C ASP A 353 -44.95 16.65 -63.96
N ASP A 354 -44.98 16.20 -65.22
CA ASP A 354 -44.78 17.01 -66.45
C ASP A 354 -43.37 17.54 -66.83
N ASP A 355 -42.77 16.96 -67.87
CA ASP A 355 -42.89 17.42 -69.28
C ASP A 355 -41.69 17.03 -70.17
N ASP A 356 -42.04 16.46 -71.34
CA ASP A 356 -41.42 16.48 -72.69
C ASP A 356 -39.90 16.73 -72.87
N ASP A 357 -39.18 15.72 -73.38
CA ASP A 357 -38.71 15.56 -74.79
C ASP A 357 -37.78 14.32 -74.95
#